data_AF-A0AAD2CND8-F1
#
_entry.id   AF-A0AAD2CND8-F1
#
_cell.length_a   1.000
_cell.length_b   1.000
_cell.length_c   1.000
_cell.angle_alpha   90.00
_cell.angle_beta   90.00
_cell.angle_gamma   90.00
#
_symmetry.space_group_name_H-M   'P 1'
#
loop_
_entity.id
_entity.type
_entity.pdbx_description
1 polymer ?
#
loop_
_entity_poly.entity_id
_entity_poly.type
_entity_poly.pdbx_seq_one_letter_code
_entity_poly.pdbx_strand_id
1 'polypeptide(L)'
;MVNETVNSIREMIGGLAYNTPILISVDGKKEYNNEDIERLQKYVENLRIRFLRDPYVTILNNYQFGHISNSIRVALQVVETEFIYVVQHDFKFIKPINHTSLVGVMREHPNQIKIVRFGKRKHREDVLDVCDEYNELDSVKHGLYLALAHWSDNNHFTTKKYYAKVLDNIGPTPRPVEHPMMNNLILNASDCTYVRQYLYNWKHGPFIEHLDGRLTLQ
;
A
#
# COMPACT_ATOMS: atom_id res chain seq x y z
N MET A 1 0.88 12.98 -10.85
CA MET A 1 0.93 11.64 -10.23
C MET A 1 1.83 11.57 -9.00
N VAL A 2 3.13 11.19 -9.09
CA VAL A 2 3.97 10.94 -7.89
C VAL A 2 3.97 12.10 -6.88
N ASN A 3 4.09 13.34 -7.36
CA ASN A 3 4.03 14.52 -6.49
C ASN A 3 2.71 14.64 -5.72
N GLU A 4 1.58 14.47 -6.40
CA GLU A 4 0.26 14.56 -5.76
C GLU A 4 0.07 13.45 -4.73
N THR A 5 0.54 12.24 -5.05
CA THR A 5 0.52 11.11 -4.13
C THR A 5 1.37 11.40 -2.89
N VAL A 6 2.62 11.86 -3.06
CA VAL A 6 3.52 12.21 -1.94
C VAL A 6 2.95 13.36 -1.10
N ASN A 7 2.42 14.40 -1.74
CA ASN A 7 1.77 15.52 -1.03
C ASN A 7 0.58 15.02 -0.21
N SER A 8 -0.28 14.17 -0.79
CA SER A 8 -1.42 13.62 -0.08
C SER A 8 -1.04 12.79 1.15
N ILE A 9 0.12 12.10 1.14
CA ILE A 9 0.63 11.38 2.31
C ILE A 9 0.89 12.38 3.45
N ARG A 10 1.56 13.50 3.16
CA ARG A 10 1.93 14.52 4.15
C ARG A 10 0.70 15.29 4.66
N GLU A 11 -0.25 15.57 3.79
CA GLU A 11 -1.41 16.41 4.08
C GLU A 11 -2.55 15.62 4.75
N MET A 12 -2.78 14.38 4.32
CA MET A 12 -3.97 13.63 4.71
C MET A 12 -3.72 12.65 5.85
N ILE A 13 -2.47 12.22 6.12
CA ILE A 13 -2.20 11.26 7.19
C ILE A 13 -1.90 12.00 8.50
N GLY A 14 -2.95 12.28 9.26
CA GLY A 14 -2.87 12.90 10.58
C GLY A 14 -2.22 11.97 11.61
N GLY A 15 -1.37 12.53 12.47
CA GLY A 15 -0.62 11.79 13.50
C GLY A 15 0.67 11.12 13.01
N LEU A 16 0.95 11.15 11.70
CA LEU A 16 2.22 10.72 11.14
C LEU A 16 3.27 11.82 11.33
N ALA A 17 4.49 11.46 11.72
CA ALA A 17 5.55 12.45 11.91
C ALA A 17 5.93 13.12 10.59
N TYR A 18 6.14 14.45 10.59
CA TYR A 18 6.43 15.21 9.36
C TYR A 18 7.73 14.75 8.67
N ASN A 19 8.66 14.20 9.43
CA ASN A 19 9.95 13.68 8.99
C ASN A 19 9.91 12.18 8.67
N THR A 20 8.73 11.57 8.60
CA THR A 20 8.59 10.15 8.25
C THR A 20 9.27 9.88 6.91
N PRO A 21 10.18 8.89 6.81
CA PRO A 21 10.82 8.54 5.55
C PRO A 21 9.82 8.04 4.51
N ILE A 22 10.02 8.46 3.25
CA ILE A 22 9.27 8.00 2.08
C ILE A 22 10.27 7.34 1.13
N LEU A 23 10.03 6.07 0.82
CA LEU A 23 10.80 5.33 -0.16
C LEU A 23 10.01 5.25 -1.46
N ILE A 24 10.51 5.88 -2.52
CA ILE A 24 9.95 5.78 -3.86
C ILE A 24 10.74 4.72 -4.61
N SER A 25 10.15 3.53 -4.73
CA SER A 25 10.75 2.43 -5.47
C SER A 25 10.27 2.44 -6.92
N VAL A 26 11.22 2.37 -7.85
CA VAL A 26 10.98 2.24 -9.29
C VAL A 26 11.37 0.84 -9.71
N ASP A 27 10.44 0.08 -10.29
CA ASP A 27 10.70 -1.28 -10.78
C ASP A 27 11.34 -1.25 -12.17
N GLY A 28 12.05 -2.34 -12.51
CA GLY A 28 12.58 -2.52 -13.86
C GLY A 28 11.48 -2.75 -14.90
N LYS A 29 11.87 -3.00 -16.15
CA LYS A 29 10.98 -3.50 -17.21
C LYS A 29 11.33 -4.94 -17.56
N LYS A 30 10.31 -5.71 -17.94
CA LYS A 30 10.46 -7.12 -18.32
C LYS A 30 11.31 -7.27 -19.60
N GLU A 31 11.06 -6.38 -20.55
CA GLU A 31 11.75 -6.33 -21.84
C GLU A 31 12.18 -4.88 -22.07
N TYR A 32 13.39 -4.72 -22.59
CA TYR A 32 13.98 -3.43 -22.87
C TYR A 32 14.31 -3.32 -24.35
N ASN A 33 13.83 -2.24 -24.97
CA ASN A 33 14.54 -1.63 -26.09
C ASN A 33 15.35 -0.42 -25.55
N ASN A 34 16.30 0.10 -26.34
CA ASN A 34 17.17 1.20 -25.90
C ASN A 34 16.36 2.44 -25.49
N GLU A 35 15.31 2.78 -26.23
CA GLU A 35 14.42 3.91 -25.93
C GLU A 35 13.74 3.76 -24.56
N ASP A 36 13.32 2.55 -24.20
CA ASP A 36 12.69 2.26 -22.93
C ASP A 36 13.66 2.35 -21.75
N ILE A 37 14.92 1.96 -21.95
CA ILE A 37 15.99 2.15 -20.98
C ILE A 37 16.21 3.65 -20.75
N GLU A 38 16.38 4.41 -21.83
CA GLU A 38 16.61 5.85 -21.77
C GLU A 38 15.44 6.58 -21.09
N ARG A 39 14.20 6.23 -21.44
CA ARG A 39 12.99 6.80 -20.83
C ARG A 39 12.91 6.48 -19.34
N LEU A 40 13.22 5.25 -18.93
CA LEU A 40 13.22 4.85 -17.52
C LEU A 40 14.33 5.59 -16.74
N GLN A 41 15.54 5.66 -17.31
CA GLN A 41 16.65 6.41 -16.71
C GLN A 41 16.30 7.89 -16.55
N LYS A 42 15.70 8.50 -17.58
CA LYS A 42 15.27 9.90 -17.52
C LYS A 42 14.18 10.12 -16.47
N TYR A 43 13.23 9.19 -16.36
CA TYR A 43 12.21 9.22 -15.30
C TYR A 43 12.84 9.18 -13.90
N VAL A 44 13.79 8.26 -13.66
CA VAL A 44 14.50 8.16 -12.37
C VAL A 44 15.34 9.40 -12.08
N GLU A 45 16.02 9.95 -13.10
CA GLU A 45 16.77 11.21 -12.98
C GLU A 45 15.84 12.36 -12.58
N ASN A 46 14.70 12.50 -13.26
CA ASN A 46 13.70 13.53 -12.95
C ASN A 46 13.15 13.39 -11.53
N LEU A 47 12.91 12.17 -11.05
CA LEU A 47 12.52 11.93 -9.65
C LEU A 47 13.62 12.39 -8.67
N ARG A 48 14.88 12.05 -8.93
CA ARG A 48 16.00 12.46 -8.08
C ARG A 48 16.15 13.98 -8.03
N ILE A 49 16.05 14.66 -9.17
CA ILE A 49 16.09 16.13 -9.24
C ILE A 49 14.90 16.72 -8.47
N ARG A 50 13.70 16.17 -8.67
CA ARG A 50 12.46 16.65 -8.03
C ARG A 50 12.53 16.61 -6.51
N PHE A 51 13.08 15.53 -5.96
CA PHE A 51 13.17 15.29 -4.53
C PHE A 51 14.56 15.57 -3.94
N LEU A 52 15.47 16.21 -4.70
CA LEU A 52 16.85 16.47 -4.29
C LEU A 52 16.96 17.23 -2.96
N ARG A 53 15.97 18.09 -2.66
CA ARG A 53 15.93 18.93 -1.46
C ARG A 53 15.06 18.36 -0.33
N ASP A 54 14.41 17.21 -0.53
CA ASP A 54 13.63 16.56 0.52
C ASP A 54 14.49 15.45 1.16
N PRO A 55 15.07 15.67 2.35
CA PRO A 55 15.96 14.70 2.97
C PRO A 55 15.22 13.43 3.44
N TYR A 56 13.90 13.43 3.44
CA TYR A 56 13.08 12.29 3.87
C TYR A 56 12.60 11.44 2.71
N VAL A 57 12.90 11.81 1.46
CA VAL A 57 12.54 11.02 0.27
C VAL A 57 13.79 10.33 -0.27
N THR A 58 13.73 9.00 -0.37
CA THR A 58 14.78 8.19 -1.00
C THR A 58 14.24 7.50 -2.25
N ILE A 59 14.95 7.61 -3.36
CA ILE A 59 14.61 6.93 -4.63
C ILE A 59 15.37 5.61 -4.71
N LEU A 60 14.65 4.49 -4.73
CA LEU A 60 15.19 3.15 -4.91
C LEU A 60 14.97 2.72 -6.36
N ASN A 61 16.04 2.38 -7.07
CA ASN A 61 15.97 1.95 -8.46
C ASN A 61 16.24 0.44 -8.55
N ASN A 62 15.26 -0.33 -9.02
CA ASN A 62 15.41 -1.76 -9.24
C ASN A 62 15.72 -2.03 -10.71
N TYR A 63 16.81 -2.76 -10.97
CA TYR A 63 17.20 -3.13 -12.34
C TYR A 63 16.46 -4.36 -12.87
N GLN A 64 15.86 -5.14 -11.97
CA GLN A 64 15.09 -6.32 -12.32
C GLN A 64 13.60 -5.99 -12.26
N PHE A 65 12.85 -6.53 -13.21
CA PHE A 65 11.39 -6.49 -13.19
C PHE A 65 10.85 -7.55 -12.26
N GLY A 66 10.04 -7.15 -11.29
CA GLY A 66 9.32 -8.08 -10.43
C GLY A 66 8.05 -7.49 -9.84
N HIS A 67 7.44 -6.55 -10.58
CA HIS A 67 6.25 -5.82 -10.20
C HIS A 67 6.38 -5.12 -8.84
N ILE A 68 5.24 -4.79 -8.24
CA ILE A 68 5.17 -4.20 -6.91
C ILE A 68 5.85 -5.08 -5.84
N SER A 69 5.84 -6.41 -6.00
CA SER A 69 6.47 -7.36 -5.08
C SER A 69 7.97 -7.09 -4.91
N ASN A 70 8.67 -6.89 -6.02
CA ASN A 70 10.12 -6.61 -6.00
C ASN A 70 10.43 -5.25 -5.38
N SER A 71 9.66 -4.23 -5.78
CA SER A 71 9.78 -2.89 -5.19
C SER A 71 9.61 -2.91 -3.67
N ILE A 72 8.63 -3.66 -3.16
CA ILE A 72 8.42 -3.76 -1.72
C ILE A 72 9.52 -4.58 -1.05
N ARG A 73 10.00 -5.69 -1.65
CA ARG A 73 11.12 -6.47 -1.08
C ARG A 73 12.35 -5.61 -0.87
N VAL A 74 12.74 -4.81 -1.86
CA VAL A 74 13.91 -3.92 -1.77
C VAL A 74 13.68 -2.83 -0.73
N ALA A 75 12.50 -2.22 -0.70
CA ALA A 75 12.17 -1.23 0.34
C ALA A 75 12.23 -1.82 1.75
N LEU A 76 11.69 -3.03 1.96
CA LEU A 76 11.66 -3.69 3.28
C LEU A 76 13.06 -4.02 3.85
N GLN A 77 14.09 -4.10 3.01
CA GLN A 77 15.47 -4.30 3.45
C GLN A 77 16.02 -3.09 4.22
N VAL A 78 15.50 -1.88 3.95
CA VAL A 78 15.99 -0.63 4.56
C VAL A 78 14.99 0.02 5.51
N VAL A 79 13.72 -0.42 5.51
CA VAL A 79 12.72 0.06 6.47
C VAL A 79 12.98 -0.57 7.84
N GLU A 80 13.08 0.24 8.89
CA GLU A 80 13.29 -0.23 10.27
C GLU A 80 12.02 -0.16 11.14
N THR A 81 10.96 0.50 10.65
CA THR A 81 9.73 0.72 11.42
C THR A 81 8.87 -0.54 11.54
N GLU A 82 8.12 -0.62 12.64
CA GLU A 82 7.14 -1.69 12.88
C GLU A 82 6.00 -1.65 11.85
N PHE A 83 5.53 -0.45 11.54
CA PHE A 83 4.42 -0.21 10.61
C PHE A 83 4.91 0.49 9.35
N ILE A 84 4.22 0.21 8.24
CA ILE A 84 4.48 0.79 6.93
C ILE A 84 3.17 1.16 6.24
N TYR A 85 3.25 2.21 5.40
CA TYR A 85 2.28 2.45 4.35
C TYR A 85 2.86 1.96 3.04
N VAL A 86 2.09 1.14 2.32
CA VAL A 86 2.39 0.76 0.94
C VAL A 86 1.43 1.55 0.07
N VAL A 87 1.99 2.40 -0.79
CA VAL A 87 1.22 3.38 -1.58
C VAL A 87 1.57 3.20 -3.05
N GLN A 88 0.55 3.04 -3.88
CA GLN A 88 0.70 3.05 -5.33
C GLN A 88 0.86 4.48 -5.83
N HIS A 89 1.78 4.69 -6.77
CA HIS A 89 2.20 6.02 -7.23
C HIS A 89 1.09 6.86 -7.89
N ASP A 90 0.03 6.22 -8.34
CA ASP A 90 -1.15 6.75 -9.02
C ASP A 90 -2.40 6.76 -8.12
N PHE A 91 -2.29 6.50 -6.82
CA PHE A 91 -3.39 6.65 -5.87
C PHE A 91 -3.06 7.67 -4.78
N LYS A 92 -3.71 8.83 -4.82
CA LYS A 92 -3.60 9.83 -3.74
C LYS A 92 -4.68 9.62 -2.68
N PHE A 93 -4.38 10.04 -1.45
CA PHE A 93 -5.38 10.17 -0.39
C PHE A 93 -6.25 11.41 -0.62
N ILE A 94 -7.56 11.26 -0.45
CA ILE A 94 -8.54 12.35 -0.66
C ILE A 94 -9.33 12.70 0.60
N LYS A 95 -9.07 11.99 1.69
CA LYS A 95 -9.67 12.21 3.00
C LYS A 95 -8.65 11.99 4.10
N PRO A 96 -8.81 12.65 5.27
CA PRO A 96 -7.93 12.45 6.41
C PRO A 96 -7.90 10.99 6.89
N ILE A 97 -6.69 10.50 7.18
CA ILE A 97 -6.38 9.20 7.77
C ILE A 97 -5.82 9.43 9.16
N ASN A 98 -6.33 8.71 10.16
CA ASN A 98 -5.84 8.79 11.52
C ASN A 98 -4.79 7.70 11.79
N HIS A 99 -3.51 8.06 11.65
CA HIS A 99 -2.38 7.14 11.86
C HIS A 99 -2.33 6.60 13.29
N THR A 100 -2.53 7.47 14.29
CA THR A 100 -2.45 7.08 15.70
C THR A 100 -3.50 6.03 16.05
N SER A 101 -4.74 6.22 15.57
CA SER A 101 -5.82 5.25 15.73
C SER A 101 -5.53 3.91 15.03
N LEU A 102 -4.94 3.95 13.83
CA LEU A 102 -4.55 2.74 13.10
C LEU A 102 -3.47 1.94 13.86
N VAL A 103 -2.44 2.62 14.38
CA VAL A 103 -1.41 1.99 15.22
C VAL A 103 -2.04 1.41 16.49
N GLY A 104 -2.90 2.19 17.16
CA GLY A 104 -3.58 1.78 18.39
C GLY A 104 -4.39 0.50 18.21
N VAL A 105 -5.28 0.47 17.21
CA VAL A 105 -6.15 -0.70 16.97
C VAL A 105 -5.36 -1.93 16.54
N MET A 106 -4.30 -1.78 15.74
CA MET A 106 -3.45 -2.91 15.33
C MET A 106 -2.61 -3.46 16.49
N ARG A 107 -2.22 -2.63 17.46
CA ARG A 107 -1.53 -3.08 18.68
C ARG A 107 -2.46 -3.75 19.68
N GLU A 108 -3.72 -3.34 19.74
CA GLU A 108 -4.74 -3.96 20.59
C GLU A 108 -5.25 -5.29 20.03
N HIS A 109 -5.31 -5.41 18.70
CA HIS A 109 -5.78 -6.60 18.01
C HIS A 109 -4.70 -7.21 17.12
N PRO A 110 -3.49 -7.50 17.66
CA PRO A 110 -2.34 -7.83 16.83
C PRO A 110 -2.53 -9.14 16.09
N ASN A 111 -3.33 -10.09 16.61
CA ASN A 111 -3.57 -11.38 15.96
C ASN A 111 -4.68 -11.34 14.91
N GLN A 112 -5.45 -10.26 14.86
CA GLN A 112 -6.61 -10.11 13.98
C GLN A 112 -6.36 -9.09 12.87
N ILE A 113 -5.80 -7.91 13.20
CA ILE A 113 -5.62 -6.81 12.25
C ILE A 113 -4.17 -6.70 11.85
N LYS A 114 -3.82 -7.29 10.71
CA LYS A 114 -2.44 -7.25 10.16
C LYS A 114 -2.25 -6.21 9.07
N ILE A 115 -3.34 -5.83 8.40
CA ILE A 115 -3.35 -4.96 7.24
C ILE A 115 -4.71 -4.25 7.13
N VAL A 116 -4.66 -2.95 6.84
CA VAL A 116 -5.81 -2.09 6.63
C VAL A 116 -5.68 -1.38 5.28
N ARG A 117 -6.56 -1.70 4.33
CA ARG A 117 -6.63 -1.09 3.00
C ARG A 117 -7.51 0.15 2.99
N PHE A 118 -7.18 1.12 2.14
CA PHE A 118 -8.01 2.29 1.86
C PHE A 118 -8.88 2.08 0.61
N GLY A 119 -10.18 2.39 0.72
CA GLY A 119 -11.14 2.14 -0.36
C GLY A 119 -11.07 3.19 -1.47
N LYS A 120 -10.98 2.74 -2.73
CA LYS A 120 -11.04 3.61 -3.94
C LYS A 120 -12.45 3.96 -4.41
N ARG A 121 -13.47 3.31 -3.83
CA ARG A 121 -14.90 3.53 -4.12
C ARG A 121 -15.68 3.51 -2.81
N LYS A 122 -16.91 3.99 -2.83
CA LYS A 122 -17.85 3.72 -1.74
C LYS A 122 -18.22 2.24 -1.79
N HIS A 123 -18.00 1.54 -0.68
CA HIS A 123 -18.34 0.13 -0.57
C HIS A 123 -19.79 -0.01 -0.10
N ARG A 124 -20.50 -0.99 -0.66
CA ARG A 124 -21.81 -1.44 -0.20
C ARG A 124 -21.61 -2.63 0.74
N GLU A 125 -22.58 -2.88 1.61
CA GLU A 125 -22.54 -3.98 2.60
C GLU A 125 -22.37 -5.37 1.96
N ASP A 126 -22.88 -5.56 0.75
CA ASP A 126 -22.80 -6.81 -0.02
C ASP A 126 -21.40 -7.11 -0.59
N VAL A 127 -20.45 -6.18 -0.47
CA VAL A 127 -19.05 -6.35 -0.92
C VAL A 127 -18.13 -6.74 0.23
N LEU A 128 -18.66 -6.81 1.46
CA LEU A 128 -17.92 -7.27 2.63
C LEU A 128 -17.79 -8.79 2.59
N ASP A 129 -16.60 -9.26 2.94
CA ASP A 129 -16.32 -10.70 2.96
C ASP A 129 -16.93 -11.32 4.22
N VAL A 130 -17.44 -12.55 4.10
CA VAL A 130 -18.03 -13.25 5.25
C VAL A 130 -16.99 -14.20 5.83
N CYS A 131 -16.41 -13.79 6.95
CA CYS A 131 -15.67 -14.61 7.89
C CYS A 131 -16.43 -14.55 9.23
N ASP A 132 -17.08 -15.65 9.60
CA ASP A 132 -18.12 -15.70 10.65
C ASP A 132 -17.79 -14.96 11.96
N GLU A 133 -16.51 -14.92 12.38
CA GLU A 133 -16.08 -14.30 13.63
C GLU A 133 -15.48 -12.88 13.50
N TYR A 134 -15.22 -12.38 12.29
CA TYR A 134 -14.30 -11.23 12.09
C TYR A 134 -14.84 -10.12 11.17
N ASN A 135 -16.12 -10.17 10.78
CA ASN A 135 -16.68 -9.34 9.70
C ASN A 135 -16.55 -7.83 9.91
N GLU A 136 -16.85 -7.34 11.11
CA GLU A 136 -16.77 -5.93 11.44
C GLU A 136 -16.07 -5.73 12.78
N LEU A 137 -15.24 -4.70 12.85
CA LEU A 137 -14.66 -4.19 14.08
C LEU A 137 -14.98 -2.70 14.17
N ASP A 138 -15.90 -2.37 15.07
CA ASP A 138 -16.16 -1.01 15.51
C ASP A 138 -15.29 -0.71 16.74
N SER A 139 -14.22 0.04 16.50
CA SER A 139 -13.34 0.48 17.58
C SER A 139 -13.75 1.86 18.04
N VAL A 140 -14.76 1.91 18.92
CA VAL A 140 -15.23 3.16 19.55
C VAL A 140 -14.09 3.94 20.19
N LYS A 141 -13.14 3.23 20.82
CA LYS A 141 -11.95 3.81 21.46
C LYS A 141 -11.06 4.58 20.47
N HIS A 142 -10.90 4.06 19.26
CA HIS A 142 -10.02 4.64 18.24
C HIS A 142 -10.78 5.45 17.18
N GLY A 143 -12.12 5.46 17.24
CA GLY A 143 -12.98 6.13 16.26
C GLY A 143 -12.86 5.53 14.85
N LEU A 144 -12.68 4.21 14.75
CA LEU A 144 -12.48 3.50 13.49
C LEU A 144 -13.56 2.44 13.25
N TYR A 145 -14.07 2.40 12.03
CA TYR A 145 -14.98 1.36 11.54
C TYR A 145 -14.25 0.51 10.50
N LEU A 146 -13.83 -0.69 10.89
CA LEU A 146 -13.11 -1.60 10.02
C LEU A 146 -14.04 -2.76 9.62
N ALA A 147 -13.99 -3.18 8.37
CA ALA A 147 -14.69 -4.38 7.93
C ALA A 147 -13.81 -5.23 7.03
N LEU A 148 -13.99 -6.54 7.07
CA LEU A 148 -13.24 -7.44 6.21
C LEU A 148 -13.62 -7.29 4.75
N ALA A 149 -12.60 -7.35 3.90
CA ALA A 149 -12.75 -7.29 2.47
C ALA A 149 -11.72 -8.18 1.76
N HIS A 150 -12.00 -8.49 0.49
CA HIS A 150 -11.04 -9.13 -0.38
C HIS A 150 -9.74 -8.35 -0.46
N TRP A 151 -8.63 -9.09 -0.58
CA TRP A 151 -7.30 -8.53 -0.73
C TRP A 151 -7.19 -7.69 -2.01
N SER A 152 -6.55 -6.52 -1.94
CA SER A 152 -6.09 -5.75 -3.11
C SER A 152 -4.80 -5.02 -2.78
N ASP A 153 -4.04 -4.67 -3.82
CA ASP A 153 -2.77 -3.95 -3.70
C ASP A 153 -2.91 -2.42 -3.70
N ASN A 154 -4.15 -1.90 -3.73
CA ASN A 154 -4.42 -0.48 -3.45
C ASN A 154 -3.73 -0.03 -2.15
N ASN A 155 -3.55 1.28 -1.97
CA ASN A 155 -2.94 1.86 -0.78
C ASN A 155 -3.43 1.19 0.52
N HIS A 156 -2.49 0.84 1.39
CA HIS A 156 -2.78 0.18 2.65
C HIS A 156 -1.73 0.46 3.72
N PHE A 157 -2.15 0.28 4.98
CA PHE A 157 -1.33 0.35 6.18
C PHE A 157 -1.16 -1.05 6.75
N THR A 158 0.06 -1.42 7.15
CA THR A 158 0.32 -2.79 7.61
C THR A 158 1.55 -2.86 8.51
N THR A 159 1.76 -4.00 9.17
CA THR A 159 3.03 -4.30 9.85
C THR A 159 4.08 -4.76 8.85
N LYS A 160 5.33 -4.32 9.03
CA LYS A 160 6.49 -4.83 8.29
C LYS A 160 6.57 -6.36 8.36
N LYS A 161 6.35 -6.92 9.56
CA LYS A 161 6.39 -8.36 9.82
C LYS A 161 5.38 -9.14 8.97
N TYR A 162 4.13 -8.66 8.89
CA TYR A 162 3.11 -9.31 8.07
C TYR A 162 3.48 -9.26 6.60
N TYR A 163 3.85 -8.09 6.09
CA TYR A 163 4.09 -7.93 4.66
C TYR A 163 5.34 -8.69 4.18
N ALA A 164 6.39 -8.76 5.01
CA ALA A 164 7.54 -9.62 4.77
C ALA A 164 7.12 -11.10 4.65
N LYS A 165 6.29 -11.58 5.58
CA LYS A 165 5.78 -12.97 5.55
C LYS A 165 4.90 -13.24 4.32
N VAL A 166 4.06 -12.28 3.91
CA VAL A 166 3.27 -12.38 2.67
C VAL A 166 4.19 -12.56 1.47
N LEU A 167 5.22 -11.73 1.35
CA LEU A 167 6.19 -11.83 0.26
C LEU A 167 6.93 -13.17 0.32
N ASP A 168 7.44 -13.59 1.48
CA ASP A 168 8.15 -14.86 1.61
C ASP A 168 7.30 -16.06 1.20
N ASN A 169 6.03 -16.09 1.62
CA ASN A 169 5.11 -17.15 1.22
C ASN A 169 4.85 -17.15 -0.29
N ILE A 170 4.64 -15.99 -0.91
CA ILE A 170 4.38 -15.87 -2.35
C ILE A 170 5.63 -16.24 -3.18
N GLY A 171 6.82 -16.03 -2.61
CA GLY A 171 8.08 -16.18 -3.33
C GLY A 171 8.24 -15.16 -4.47
N PRO A 172 9.19 -15.40 -5.39
CA PRO A 172 9.31 -14.65 -6.64
C PRO A 172 8.12 -14.98 -7.54
N THR A 173 7.30 -13.98 -7.86
CA THR A 173 6.14 -14.16 -8.75
C THR A 173 6.21 -13.20 -9.95
N PRO A 174 5.96 -13.66 -11.18
CA PRO A 174 5.89 -12.79 -12.36
C PRO A 174 4.53 -12.08 -12.48
N ARG A 175 3.79 -11.95 -11.37
CA ARG A 175 2.45 -11.33 -11.31
C ARG A 175 2.38 -10.33 -10.15
N PRO A 176 1.47 -9.35 -10.20
CA PRO A 176 1.15 -8.50 -9.04
C PRO A 176 0.77 -9.35 -7.82
N VAL A 177 1.07 -8.85 -6.61
CA VAL A 177 0.77 -9.52 -5.32
C VAL A 177 -0.72 -9.86 -5.19
N GLU A 178 -1.60 -9.07 -5.82
CA GLU A 178 -3.04 -9.30 -5.81
C GLU A 178 -3.43 -10.68 -6.34
N HIS A 179 -2.78 -11.13 -7.43
CA HIS A 179 -3.14 -12.39 -8.06
C HIS A 179 -2.97 -13.62 -7.15
N PRO A 180 -1.80 -13.89 -6.53
CA PRO A 180 -1.64 -15.01 -5.60
C PRO A 180 -2.46 -14.84 -4.32
N MET A 181 -2.69 -13.60 -3.86
CA MET A 181 -3.48 -13.34 -2.64
C MET A 181 -4.98 -13.56 -2.85
N MET A 182 -5.53 -13.23 -4.03
CA MET A 182 -6.94 -13.45 -4.33
C MET A 182 -7.26 -14.90 -4.67
N ASN A 183 -6.36 -15.60 -5.36
CA ASN A 183 -6.64 -16.94 -5.89
C ASN A 183 -6.31 -18.07 -4.91
N ASN A 184 -5.90 -17.76 -3.67
CA ASN A 184 -5.55 -18.75 -2.64
C ASN A 184 -4.53 -19.82 -3.11
N LEU A 185 -3.75 -19.51 -4.15
CA LEU A 185 -2.86 -20.48 -4.79
C LEU A 185 -1.69 -20.87 -3.88
N ILE A 186 -1.43 -20.06 -2.85
CA ILE A 186 -0.26 -20.14 -1.99
C ILE A 186 -0.65 -20.13 -0.50
N LEU A 187 -1.85 -19.64 -0.15
CA LEU A 187 -2.29 -19.44 1.23
C LEU A 187 -3.65 -20.09 1.43
N ASN A 188 -3.87 -20.67 2.62
CA ASN A 188 -5.14 -21.29 2.96
C ASN A 188 -6.24 -20.22 2.94
N ALA A 189 -7.15 -20.30 1.96
CA ALA A 189 -8.25 -19.37 1.73
C ALA A 189 -9.12 -19.10 2.96
N SER A 190 -9.22 -20.10 3.84
CA SER A 190 -10.02 -20.06 5.04
C SER A 190 -9.34 -19.31 6.20
N ASP A 191 -8.05 -18.99 6.10
CA ASP A 191 -7.38 -18.17 7.11
C ASP A 191 -7.71 -16.69 6.91
N CYS A 192 -8.90 -16.32 7.39
CA CYS A 192 -9.38 -14.94 7.36
C CYS A 192 -8.48 -13.96 8.09
N THR A 193 -7.75 -14.42 9.11
CA THR A 193 -6.84 -13.57 9.90
C THR A 193 -5.56 -13.24 9.15
N TYR A 194 -5.18 -14.08 8.17
CA TYR A 194 -3.97 -13.91 7.39
C TYR A 194 -4.22 -13.37 5.98
N VAL A 195 -5.24 -13.83 5.27
CA VAL A 195 -5.41 -13.54 3.83
C VAL A 195 -6.27 -12.31 3.58
N ARG A 196 -7.15 -11.95 4.52
CA ARG A 196 -8.11 -10.84 4.34
C ARG A 196 -7.55 -9.52 4.82
N GLN A 197 -8.10 -8.45 4.25
CA GLN A 197 -7.72 -7.08 4.61
C GLN A 197 -8.91 -6.39 5.28
N TYR A 198 -8.63 -5.59 6.31
CA TYR A 198 -9.64 -4.69 6.84
C TYR A 198 -9.72 -3.45 5.95
N LEU A 199 -10.93 -2.96 5.69
CA LEU A 199 -11.19 -1.75 4.94
C LEU A 199 -11.35 -0.57 5.89
N TYR A 200 -10.51 0.45 5.73
CA TYR A 200 -10.52 1.65 6.56
C TYR A 200 -11.82 2.45 6.42
N ASN A 201 -12.54 2.65 7.53
CA ASN A 201 -13.74 3.48 7.63
C ASN A 201 -14.70 3.26 6.46
N TRP A 202 -14.98 1.99 6.14
CA TRP A 202 -15.60 1.59 4.87
C TRP A 202 -16.92 2.31 4.56
N LYS A 203 -17.73 2.62 5.59
CA LYS A 203 -18.98 3.40 5.50
C LYS A 203 -18.77 4.84 5.01
N HIS A 204 -17.58 5.38 5.24
CA HIS A 204 -17.18 6.75 4.92
C HIS A 204 -16.23 6.84 3.71
N GLY A 205 -16.00 5.74 2.99
CA GLY A 205 -15.21 5.75 1.76
C GLY A 205 -15.84 6.59 0.64
N PRO A 206 -15.12 6.82 -0.47
CA PRO A 206 -13.71 6.44 -0.71
C PRO A 206 -12.72 7.30 0.09
N PHE A 207 -11.52 6.77 0.28
CA PHE A 207 -10.37 7.43 0.93
C PHE A 207 -9.20 7.68 -0.01
N ILE A 208 -9.18 7.01 -1.16
CA ILE A 208 -8.19 7.21 -2.21
C ILE A 208 -8.87 7.45 -3.56
N GLU A 209 -8.23 8.19 -4.45
CA GLU A 209 -8.64 8.31 -5.85
C GLU A 209 -7.48 7.96 -6.78
N HIS A 210 -7.81 7.38 -7.94
CA HIS A 210 -6.84 7.11 -8.99
C HIS A 210 -6.53 8.40 -9.75
N LEU A 211 -5.25 8.71 -9.89
CA LEU A 211 -4.75 9.77 -10.72
C LEU A 211 -4.64 9.18 -12.13
N ASP A 212 -5.64 9.41 -12.98
CA ASP A 212 -5.66 8.89 -14.35
C ASP A 212 -4.45 9.41 -15.15
N GLY A 213 -3.37 8.62 -15.13
CA GLY A 213 -2.11 8.92 -15.81
C GLY A 213 -2.16 8.81 -17.33
N ARG A 214 -3.32 8.50 -17.92
CA ARG A 214 -3.48 8.37 -19.39
C ARG A 214 -3.77 9.70 -20.10
N LEU A 215 -4.02 10.79 -19.37
CA LEU A 215 -4.45 12.06 -19.98
C LEU A 215 -3.51 13.26 -19.78
N THR A 216 -2.41 13.12 -19.04
CA THR A 216 -1.46 14.25 -18.87
C THR A 216 -0.28 14.13 -19.83
N LEU A 217 -0.58 14.38 -21.12
CA LEU A 217 0.36 15.00 -22.04
C LEU A 217 0.38 16.50 -21.73
N GLN A 218 1.18 16.94 -20.77
CA GLN A 218 1.62 18.33 -20.64
C GLN A 218 3.06 18.36 -20.14
#